data_AF-A0A6J5DDE4-F1
#
_entry.id   AF-A0A6J5DDE4-F1
#
_cell.length_a   1.000
_cell.length_b   1.000
_cell.length_c   1.000
_cell.angle_alpha   90.00
_cell.angle_beta   90.00
_cell.angle_gamma   90.00
#
_symmetry.space_group_name_H-M   'P 1'
#
loop_
_entity.id
_entity.type
_entity.pdbx_description
1 polymer ?
#
loop_
_entity_poly.entity_id
_entity_poly.type
_entity_poly.pdbx_seq_one_letter_code
_entity_poly.pdbx_strand_id
1 'polypeptide(L)'
;MTSNGDNPQDDPQSHNGALDMSDPQVQLVAVLGELWEARNEAPDKPWSLAKLSKRVQLPMSTLRRLLTELTAGGLVDVELRPDGTGTAALTEQGVQVCADLFSGS
;
A
#
# COMPACT_ATOMS: atom_id res chain seq x y z
N MET A 1 20.17 44.97 -27.11
CA MET A 1 20.52 45.13 -25.68
C MET A 1 19.20 45.43 -24.97
N THR A 2 18.59 44.58 -24.17
CA THR A 2 18.97 43.33 -23.51
C THR A 2 17.68 42.53 -23.29
N SER A 3 17.64 41.27 -23.75
CA SER A 3 16.83 40.25 -23.08
C SER A 3 17.26 40.21 -21.62
N ASN A 4 16.32 40.13 -20.69
CA ASN A 4 16.53 39.49 -19.39
C ASN A 4 15.15 39.12 -18.85
N GLY A 5 14.65 37.97 -19.32
CA GLY A 5 13.71 37.18 -18.54
C GLY A 5 14.50 36.57 -17.40
N ASP A 6 14.59 37.31 -16.30
CA ASP A 6 15.07 36.78 -15.01
C ASP A 6 13.91 35.95 -14.45
N ASN A 7 13.87 34.68 -14.83
CA ASN A 7 13.06 33.69 -14.14
C ASN A 7 14.00 33.08 -13.09
N PRO A 8 13.91 33.49 -11.80
CA PRO A 8 14.63 32.79 -10.76
C PRO A 8 14.07 31.37 -10.67
N GLN A 9 14.81 30.50 -11.34
CA GLN A 9 15.11 29.11 -11.03
C GLN A 9 14.23 28.53 -9.92
N ASP A 10 13.29 27.70 -10.38
CA ASP A 10 12.88 26.44 -9.76
C ASP A 10 13.86 26.02 -8.66
N ASP A 11 13.49 26.30 -7.41
CA ASP A 11 14.13 25.68 -6.25
C ASP A 11 13.93 24.17 -6.44
N PRO A 12 14.99 23.37 -6.65
CA PRO A 12 14.85 21.93 -6.70
C PRO A 12 14.32 21.51 -5.33
N GLN A 13 13.05 21.09 -5.34
CA GLN A 13 12.30 20.64 -4.18
C GLN A 13 13.23 19.94 -3.19
N SER A 14 13.40 20.57 -2.03
CA SER A 14 13.88 19.91 -0.83
C SER A 14 12.80 18.90 -0.41
N HIS A 15 12.69 17.81 -1.17
CA HIS A 15 11.96 16.62 -0.77
C HIS A 15 12.82 15.94 0.28
N ASN A 16 12.70 16.41 1.52
CA ASN A 16 12.91 15.53 2.66
C ASN A 16 12.15 14.24 2.36
N GLY A 17 12.86 13.12 2.25
CA GLY A 17 12.38 11.81 1.79
C GLY A 17 11.38 11.12 2.72
N ALA A 18 10.44 11.87 3.28
CA ALA A 18 9.22 11.32 3.84
C ALA A 18 8.35 10.86 2.67
N LEU A 19 8.12 9.56 2.59
CA LEU A 19 7.17 8.99 1.64
C LEU A 19 5.83 9.70 1.81
N ASP A 20 5.32 10.28 0.73
CA ASP A 20 4.04 10.98 0.76
C ASP A 20 2.92 9.95 0.87
N MET A 21 2.32 9.84 2.05
CA MET A 21 1.20 8.91 2.29
C MET A 21 -0.06 9.31 1.53
N SER A 22 -0.09 10.46 0.84
CA SER A 22 -1.15 10.80 -0.10
C SER A 22 -1.00 10.08 -1.46
N ASP A 23 0.20 9.58 -1.77
CA ASP A 23 0.49 8.85 -2.99
C ASP A 23 -0.10 7.41 -2.95
N PRO A 24 -0.89 7.01 -3.96
CA PRO A 24 -1.53 5.71 -3.99
C PRO A 24 -0.54 4.54 -4.07
N GLN A 25 0.64 4.72 -4.68
CA GLN A 25 1.68 3.69 -4.76
C GLN A 25 2.30 3.44 -3.38
N VAL A 26 2.57 4.51 -2.62
CA VAL A 26 3.03 4.40 -1.23
C VAL A 26 2.00 3.66 -0.38
N GLN A 27 0.71 3.97 -0.55
CA GLN A 27 -0.36 3.28 0.17
C GLN A 27 -0.48 1.79 -0.22
N LEU A 28 -0.32 1.45 -1.50
CA LEU A 28 -0.30 0.04 -1.95
C LEU A 28 0.83 -0.74 -1.29
N VAL A 29 2.05 -0.18 -1.28
CA VAL A 29 3.21 -0.82 -0.65
C VAL A 29 2.99 -0.97 0.86
N ALA A 30 2.42 0.03 1.53
CA ALA A 30 2.08 -0.05 2.96
C ALA A 30 1.07 -1.18 3.25
N VAL A 31 0.05 -1.34 2.40
CA VAL A 31 -0.93 -2.45 2.53
C VAL A 31 -0.26 -3.81 2.31
N LEU A 32 0.59 -3.94 1.30
CA LEU A 32 1.34 -5.18 1.05
C LEU A 32 2.28 -5.53 2.21
N GLY A 33 2.96 -4.54 2.78
CA GLY A 33 3.82 -4.73 3.95
C GLY A 33 3.04 -5.25 5.16
N GLU A 34 1.89 -4.66 5.48
CA GLU A 34 1.06 -5.15 6.58
C GLU A 34 0.48 -6.55 6.32
N LEU A 35 0.15 -6.90 5.08
CA LEU A 35 -0.30 -8.25 4.72
C LEU A 35 0.84 -9.28 4.80
N TRP A 36 2.06 -8.89 4.46
CA TRP A 36 3.27 -9.70 4.64
C TRP A 36 3.52 -9.98 6.12
N GLU A 37 3.45 -8.96 6.96
CA GLU A 37 3.56 -9.10 8.42
C GLU A 37 2.45 -10.00 9.00
N ALA A 38 1.21 -9.84 8.53
CA ALA A 38 0.10 -10.70 8.94
C ALA A 38 0.38 -12.18 8.66
N ARG A 39 0.95 -12.48 7.49
CA ARG A 39 1.34 -13.83 7.10
C ARG A 39 2.47 -14.38 7.96
N ASN A 40 3.49 -13.57 8.24
CA ASN A 40 4.63 -13.98 9.08
C ASN A 40 4.21 -14.21 10.54
N GLU A 41 3.27 -13.42 11.05
CA GLU A 41 2.70 -13.55 12.40
C GLU A 41 1.84 -14.83 12.52
N ALA A 42 0.94 -15.05 11.57
CA ALA A 42 0.04 -16.21 11.57
C ALA A 42 -0.46 -16.56 10.14
N PRO A 43 0.18 -17.51 9.44
CA PRO A 43 -0.16 -17.80 8.04
C PRO A 43 -1.58 -18.34 7.85
N ASP A 44 -2.13 -19.04 8.85
CA ASP A 44 -3.48 -19.61 8.83
C ASP A 44 -4.58 -18.65 9.31
N LYS A 45 -4.22 -17.42 9.72
CA LYS A 45 -5.16 -16.47 10.32
C LYS A 45 -5.03 -15.07 9.72
N PRO A 46 -5.59 -14.84 8.52
CA PRO A 46 -5.54 -13.52 7.89
C PRO A 46 -6.22 -12.46 8.75
N TRP A 47 -5.71 -11.24 8.69
CA TRP A 47 -6.31 -10.14 9.44
C TRP A 47 -7.64 -9.71 8.85
N SER A 48 -8.53 -9.25 9.74
CA SER A 48 -9.75 -8.60 9.31
C SER A 48 -9.44 -7.28 8.63
N LEU A 49 -10.28 -6.88 7.67
CA LEU A 49 -10.14 -5.60 6.97
C LEU A 49 -10.10 -4.41 7.94
N ALA A 50 -10.84 -4.47 9.05
CA ALA A 50 -10.84 -3.44 10.08
C ALA A 50 -9.54 -3.41 10.89
N LYS A 51 -8.86 -4.55 11.09
CA LYS A 51 -7.52 -4.57 11.70
C LYS A 51 -6.50 -4.00 10.71
N LEU A 52 -6.57 -4.41 9.45
CA LEU A 52 -5.68 -3.93 8.39
C LEU A 52 -5.79 -2.41 8.22
N SER A 53 -7.01 -1.86 8.09
CA SER A 53 -7.24 -0.42 7.91
C SER A 53 -6.64 0.42 9.05
N LYS A 54 -6.70 -0.09 10.28
CA LYS A 54 -6.13 0.58 11.45
C LYS A 54 -4.61 0.60 11.42
N ARG A 55 -3.97 -0.49 10.96
CA ARG A 55 -2.51 -0.56 10.90
C ARG A 55 -1.92 0.33 9.81
N VAL A 56 -2.50 0.32 8.62
CA VAL A 56 -2.09 1.24 7.53
C VAL A 56 -2.60 2.68 7.71
N GLN A 57 -3.46 2.93 8.71
CA GLN A 57 -4.07 4.24 8.99
C GLN A 57 -4.88 4.80 7.80
N LEU A 58 -5.50 3.93 7.01
CA LEU A 58 -6.31 4.31 5.85
C LEU A 58 -7.81 4.21 6.14
N PRO A 59 -8.63 5.13 5.58
CA PRO A 59 -10.07 4.97 5.56
C PRO A 59 -10.47 3.65 4.90
N MET A 60 -11.53 3.01 5.40
CA MET A 60 -12.01 1.73 4.88
C MET A 60 -12.34 1.78 3.38
N SER A 61 -12.86 2.92 2.89
CA SER A 61 -13.14 3.13 1.47
C SER A 61 -11.86 3.18 0.62
N THR A 62 -10.81 3.84 1.10
CA THR A 62 -9.50 3.87 0.45
C THR A 62 -8.89 2.48 0.43
N LEU A 63 -8.85 1.79 1.59
CA LEU A 63 -8.33 0.43 1.68
C LEU A 63 -9.05 -0.51 0.69
N ARG A 64 -10.38 -0.45 0.60
CA ARG A 64 -11.14 -1.28 -0.33
C ARG A 64 -10.78 -1.02 -1.80
N ARG A 65 -10.49 0.23 -2.18
CA ARG A 65 -10.05 0.55 -3.55
C ARG A 65 -8.70 -0.08 -3.84
N LEU A 66 -7.73 0.12 -2.94
CA LEU A 66 -6.39 -0.48 -3.07
C LEU A 66 -6.45 -2.01 -3.11
N LEU A 67 -7.27 -2.62 -2.25
CA LEU A 67 -7.47 -4.07 -2.26
C LEU A 67 -8.11 -4.55 -3.57
N THR A 68 -9.04 -3.78 -4.16
CA THR A 68 -9.61 -4.11 -5.48
C THR A 68 -8.53 -4.10 -6.56
N GLU A 69 -7.63 -3.12 -6.55
CA GLU A 69 -6.50 -3.03 -7.49
C GLU A 69 -5.52 -4.20 -7.29
N LEU A 70 -5.15 -4.51 -6.05
CA LEU A 70 -4.25 -5.62 -5.73
C LEU A 70 -4.86 -6.99 -6.10
N THR A 71 -6.17 -7.17 -5.89
CA THR A 71 -6.88 -8.37 -6.33
C THR A 71 -6.96 -8.47 -7.84
N ALA A 72 -7.20 -7.36 -8.56
CA ALA A 72 -7.14 -7.34 -10.02
C ALA A 72 -5.75 -7.70 -10.56
N GLY A 73 -4.70 -7.34 -9.82
CA GLY A 73 -3.31 -7.74 -10.09
C GLY A 73 -2.94 -9.16 -9.63
N GLY A 74 -3.85 -9.89 -8.99
CA GLY A 74 -3.62 -11.26 -8.52
C GLY A 74 -2.76 -11.39 -7.25
N LEU A 75 -2.45 -10.28 -6.58
CA LEU A 75 -1.54 -10.26 -5.42
C LEU A 75 -2.23 -10.56 -4.09
N VAL A 76 -3.52 -10.24 -3.97
CA VAL A 76 -4.28 -10.33 -2.72
C VAL A 76 -5.62 -11.01 -2.98
N ASP A 77 -5.98 -11.94 -2.10
CA ASP A 77 -7.32 -12.50 -1.98
C ASP A 77 -8.08 -11.75 -0.88
N VAL A 78 -9.34 -11.42 -1.14
CA VAL A 78 -10.21 -10.68 -0.24
C VAL A 78 -11.53 -11.42 -0.07
N GLU A 79 -11.76 -11.92 1.13
CA GLU A 79 -13.06 -12.44 1.51
C GLU A 79 -13.89 -11.29 2.08
N LEU A 80 -14.87 -10.81 1.31
CA LEU A 80 -15.82 -9.79 1.76
C LEU A 80 -17.18 -10.43 2.07
N ARG A 81 -17.69 -10.17 3.27
CA ARG A 81 -19.00 -10.63 3.72
C ARG A 81 -20.09 -9.60 3.38
N PRO A 82 -21.37 -10.02 3.32
CA PRO A 82 -22.50 -9.14 2.99
C PRO A 82 -22.71 -8.00 4.00
N ASP A 83 -22.24 -8.17 5.23
CA ASP A 83 -22.29 -7.17 6.30
C ASP A 83 -21.16 -6.12 6.19
N GLY A 84 -20.31 -6.21 5.17
CA GLY A 84 -19.19 -5.31 4.92
C GLY A 84 -17.93 -5.64 5.73
N THR A 85 -17.95 -6.73 6.51
CA THR A 85 -16.74 -7.26 7.16
C THR A 85 -15.97 -8.16 6.20
N GLY A 86 -14.75 -8.54 6.55
CA GLY A 86 -13.95 -9.40 5.69
C GLY A 86 -12.54 -9.61 6.19
N THR A 87 -11.78 -10.39 5.45
CA THR A 87 -10.35 -10.64 5.63
C THR A 87 -9.62 -10.47 4.31
N ALA A 88 -8.33 -10.13 4.38
CA ALA A 88 -7.45 -10.07 3.23
C ALA A 88 -6.18 -10.87 3.50
N ALA A 89 -5.67 -11.55 2.48
CA ALA A 89 -4.47 -12.36 2.54
C ALA A 89 -3.68 -12.25 1.23
N LEU A 90 -2.34 -12.38 1.30
CA LEU A 90 -1.53 -12.51 0.09
C LEU A 90 -1.84 -13.83 -0.63
N THR A 91 -1.95 -13.78 -1.95
CA THR A 91 -1.93 -14.98 -2.78
C THR A 91 -0.53 -15.57 -2.84
N GLU A 92 -0.36 -16.75 -3.43
CA GLU A 92 0.99 -17.30 -3.68
C GLU A 92 1.88 -16.35 -4.48
N GLN A 93 1.33 -15.67 -5.49
CA GLN A 93 2.03 -14.64 -6.25
C GLN A 93 2.39 -13.42 -5.38
N GLY A 94 1.43 -12.93 -4.59
CA GLY A 94 1.65 -11.82 -3.68
C GLY A 94 2.75 -12.10 -2.65
N VAL A 95 2.83 -13.35 -2.17
CA VAL A 95 3.90 -13.82 -1.27
C VAL A 95 5.26 -13.75 -1.95
N GLN A 96 5.40 -14.18 -3.21
CA GLN A 96 6.68 -14.08 -3.92
C GLN A 96 7.10 -12.61 -4.08
N VAL A 97 6.20 -11.75 -4.55
CA VAL A 97 6.47 -10.32 -4.70
C VAL A 97 6.85 -9.67 -3.37
N CYS A 98 6.12 -9.98 -2.29
CA CYS A 98 6.42 -9.45 -0.96
C CYS A 98 7.74 -10.00 -0.39
N ALA A 99 8.09 -11.25 -0.69
CA ALA A 99 9.39 -11.79 -0.31
C ALA A 99 10.53 -11.01 -0.99
N ASP A 100 10.44 -10.74 -2.30
CA ASP A 100 11.43 -9.93 -3.01
C ASP A 100 11.51 -8.48 -2.48
N LEU A 101 10.36 -7.89 -2.10
CA LEU A 101 10.29 -6.51 -1.60
C LEU A 101 10.76 -6.36 -0.15
N PHE A 102 10.42 -7.31 0.74
CA PHE A 102 10.56 -7.15 2.19
C PHE A 102 11.52 -8.15 2.85
N SER A 103 11.87 -9.27 2.22
CA SER A 103 12.81 -10.25 2.80
C SER A 103 14.28 -9.88 2.58
N GLY A 104 14.56 -8.88 1.75
CA GLY A 104 15.91 -8.44 1.37
C GLY A 104 16.45 -7.23 2.12
N SER A 105 15.84 -6.83 3.25
CA SER A 105 16.28 -5.67 4.04
C SER A 105 16.95 -6.03 5.36
#